data_AF-T0V1G8-F1
#
_entry.id   AF-T0V1G8-F1
#
_cell.length_a   1.000
_cell.length_b   1.000
_cell.length_c   1.000
_cell.angle_alpha   90.00
_cell.angle_beta   90.00
_cell.angle_gamma   90.00
#
_symmetry.space_group_name_H-M   'P 1'
#
loop_
_entity.id
_entity.type
_entity.pdbx_description
1 polymer ?
#
loop_
_entity_poly.entity_id
_entity_poly.type
_entity_poly.pdbx_seq_one_letter_code
_entity_poly.pdbx_strand_id
1 'polypeptide(L)'
;MGKFLIGDVAIEFYPDINVEQYIQIPWTSITQIGANVSGKRISRHFEILTDKSKFLFASKDSGKILKIAREHLGNDKVVKLPTLLQTIGARFKGLFAKKS
;
A
#
# COMPACT_ATOMS: atom_id res chain seq x y z
N MET A 1 5.88 -0.84 16.89
CA MET A 1 6.90 0.01 16.24
C MET A 1 7.91 -0.92 15.57
N GLY A 2 8.60 -0.46 14.54
CA GLY A 2 9.53 -1.29 13.78
C GLY A 2 10.23 -0.49 12.69
N LYS A 3 11.11 -1.15 11.94
CA LYS A 3 11.93 -0.56 10.90
C LYS A 3 11.62 -1.20 9.55
N PHE A 4 11.55 -0.36 8.52
CA PHE A 4 11.51 -0.84 7.14
C PHE A 4 12.93 -0.88 6.59
N LEU A 5 13.28 -1.98 5.95
CA LEU A 5 14.44 -2.08 5.07
C LEU A 5 13.92 -2.25 3.64
N ILE A 6 14.34 -1.37 2.74
CA ILE A 6 13.96 -1.42 1.33
C ILE A 6 15.20 -1.87 0.56
N GLY A 7 15.26 -3.15 0.21
CA GLY A 7 16.39 -3.73 -0.51
C GLY A 7 16.10 -3.89 -2.00
N ASP A 8 17.11 -4.34 -2.75
CA ASP A 8 17.01 -4.50 -4.20
C ASP A 8 16.04 -5.62 -4.62
N VAL A 9 15.81 -6.59 -3.73
CA VAL A 9 15.02 -7.81 -4.00
C VAL A 9 13.68 -7.84 -3.25
N ALA A 10 13.58 -7.18 -2.10
CA ALA A 10 12.39 -7.22 -1.25
C ALA A 10 12.19 -5.94 -0.41
N ILE A 11 10.94 -5.74 0.01
CA ILE A 11 10.60 -4.88 1.15
C ILE A 11 10.60 -5.76 2.40
N GLU A 12 11.26 -5.29 3.45
CA GLU A 12 11.32 -5.98 4.73
C GLU A 12 10.83 -5.07 5.87
N PHE A 13 10.20 -5.70 6.86
CA PHE A 13 9.76 -5.05 8.09
C PHE A 13 10.25 -5.83 9.31
N TYR A 14 10.97 -5.14 10.18
CA TYR A 14 11.52 -5.68 11.42
C TYR A 14 10.79 -5.04 12.61
N PRO A 15 9.97 -5.80 13.36
CA PRO A 15 9.30 -5.26 14.54
C PRO A 15 10.29 -5.08 15.70
N ASP A 16 10.15 -3.99 16.45
CA ASP A 16 11.07 -3.67 17.55
C ASP A 16 10.97 -4.67 18.73
N ILE A 17 9.85 -5.40 18.82
CA ILE A 17 9.61 -6.39 19.89
C ILE A 17 10.49 -7.63 19.76
N ASN A 18 10.69 -8.11 18.52
CA ASN A 18 11.50 -9.27 18.20
C ASN A 18 11.87 -9.22 16.72
N VAL A 19 13.14 -8.95 16.44
CA VAL A 19 13.66 -8.85 15.07
C VAL A 19 13.58 -10.16 14.29
N GLU A 20 13.51 -11.31 14.97
CA GLU A 20 13.36 -12.62 14.32
C GLU A 20 11.97 -12.80 13.70
N GLN A 21 10.98 -12.01 14.12
CA GLN A 21 9.63 -12.00 13.56
C GLN A 21 9.50 -11.01 12.38
N TYR A 22 10.56 -10.89 11.58
CA TYR A 22 10.56 -10.01 10.43
C TYR A 22 9.59 -10.53 9.36
N ILE A 23 9.06 -9.61 8.56
CA ILE A 23 8.27 -9.90 7.37
C ILE A 23 9.09 -9.49 6.16
N GLN A 24 9.29 -10.41 5.21
CA GLN A 24 9.92 -10.14 3.92
C GLN A 24 8.89 -10.30 2.81
N ILE A 25 8.80 -9.31 1.92
CA ILE A 25 7.91 -9.30 0.77
C ILE A 25 8.76 -9.07 -0.49
N PRO A 26 9.09 -10.13 -1.24
CA PRO A 26 9.83 -10.01 -2.49
C PRO A 26 9.10 -9.13 -3.49
N TRP A 27 9.82 -8.26 -4.21
CA TRP A 27 9.23 -7.37 -5.23
C TRP A 27 8.41 -8.13 -6.27
N THR A 28 8.89 -9.32 -6.67
CA THR A 28 8.26 -10.20 -7.65
C THR A 28 6.87 -10.70 -7.22
N SER A 29 6.61 -10.77 -5.92
CA SER A 29 5.32 -11.21 -5.35
C SER A 29 4.30 -10.09 -5.21
N ILE A 30 4.70 -8.83 -5.40
CA ILE A 30 3.84 -7.67 -5.22
C ILE A 30 3.05 -7.44 -6.51
N THR A 31 1.73 -7.59 -6.40
CA THR A 31 0.81 -7.28 -7.49
C THR A 31 0.46 -5.80 -7.51
N GLN A 32 0.29 -5.21 -6.33
CA GLN A 32 -0.06 -3.80 -6.18
C GLN A 32 0.44 -3.26 -4.84
N ILE A 33 0.86 -2.01 -4.81
CA ILE A 33 1.12 -1.26 -3.58
C ILE A 33 0.43 0.10 -3.67
N GLY A 34 -0.16 0.58 -2.57
CA GLY A 34 -0.89 1.84 -2.63
C GLY A 34 -1.13 2.51 -1.30
N ALA A 35 -1.44 3.80 -1.36
CA ALA A 35 -1.86 4.58 -0.20
C ALA A 35 -2.98 5.54 -0.56
N ASN A 36 -3.75 5.92 0.46
CA ASN A 36 -4.71 7.01 0.34
C ASN A 36 -3.97 8.34 0.16
N VAL A 37 -4.44 9.19 -0.76
CA VAL A 37 -3.90 10.53 -0.98
C VAL A 37 -5.01 11.55 -0.86
N SER A 38 -4.85 12.50 0.07
CA SER A 38 -5.76 13.63 0.27
C SER A 38 -5.05 14.94 -0.10
N GLY A 39 -5.52 15.61 -1.16
CA GLY A 39 -4.83 16.75 -1.75
C GLY A 39 -3.40 16.37 -2.16
N LYS A 40 -2.40 17.09 -1.59
CA LYS A 40 -0.96 16.85 -1.80
C LYS A 40 -0.34 15.89 -0.77
N ARG A 41 -1.12 15.34 0.16
CA ARG A 41 -0.62 14.55 1.29
C ARG A 41 -0.86 13.06 1.08
N ILE A 42 0.21 12.29 1.17
CA ILE A 42 0.18 10.82 1.18
C ILE A 42 -0.11 10.35 2.61
N SER A 43 -1.04 9.41 2.76
CA SER A 43 -1.36 8.76 4.04
C SER A 43 -0.14 8.04 4.60
N ARG A 44 -0.01 8.00 5.93
CA ARG A 44 0.98 7.13 6.59
C ARG A 44 0.66 5.66 6.41
N HIS A 45 -0.63 5.35 6.22
CA HIS A 45 -1.11 4.00 6.00
C HIS A 45 -1.04 3.66 4.51
N PHE A 46 -0.43 2.53 4.20
CA PHE A 46 -0.31 1.98 2.86
C PHE A 46 -0.55 0.48 2.91
N GLU A 47 -0.90 -0.08 1.76
CA GLU A 47 -1.15 -1.50 1.59
C GLU A 47 -0.20 -2.08 0.56
N ILE A 48 0.28 -3.29 0.84
CA ILE A 48 1.01 -4.13 -0.10
C ILE A 48 0.11 -5.33 -0.39
N LEU A 49 -0.31 -5.46 -1.64
CA LEU A 49 -1.06 -6.60 -2.15
C LEU A 49 -0.08 -7.55 -2.82
N THR A 50 -0.18 -8.81 -2.43
CA THR A 50 0.53 -9.93 -3.05
C THR A 50 -0.49 -10.91 -3.62
N ASP A 51 -0.02 -11.92 -4.35
CA ASP A 51 -0.88 -12.99 -4.89
C ASP A 51 -1.65 -13.74 -3.78
N LYS A 52 -1.10 -13.79 -2.57
CA LYS A 52 -1.61 -14.62 -1.47
C LYS A 52 -2.24 -13.83 -0.34
N SER A 53 -1.85 -12.57 -0.14
CA SER A 53 -2.17 -11.82 1.07
C SER A 53 -2.10 -10.31 0.86
N LYS A 54 -2.85 -9.60 1.71
CA LYS A 54 -2.84 -8.14 1.81
C LYS A 54 -2.19 -7.73 3.13
N PHE A 55 -1.13 -6.95 3.06
CA PHE A 55 -0.44 -6.38 4.20
C PHE A 55 -0.82 -4.92 4.37
N LEU A 56 -1.13 -4.52 5.60
CA LEU A 56 -1.42 -3.13 5.96
C LEU A 56 -0.32 -2.61 6.87
N PHE A 57 0.34 -1.54 6.43
CA PHE A 57 1.46 -0.94 7.13
C PHE A 57 1.22 0.54 7.40
N ALA A 58 1.90 1.06 8.42
CA ALA A 58 1.91 2.47 8.74
C ALA A 58 3.36 2.96 8.88
N SER A 59 3.74 4.00 8.12
CA SER A 59 5.05 4.64 8.21
C SER A 59 4.94 6.15 8.00
N LYS A 60 5.80 6.91 8.69
CA LYS A 60 5.98 8.34 8.41
C LYS A 60 6.60 8.58 7.03
N ASP A 61 7.38 7.62 6.55
CA ASP A 61 8.09 7.66 5.26
C ASP A 61 7.32 6.93 4.14
N SER A 62 6.01 6.73 4.28
CA SER A 62 5.18 6.03 3.28
C SER A 62 5.36 6.59 1.86
N GLY A 63 5.45 7.91 1.70
CA GLY A 63 5.72 8.54 0.41
C GLY A 63 7.07 8.15 -0.22
N LYS A 64 8.13 7.99 0.59
CA LYS A 64 9.44 7.54 0.13
C LYS A 64 9.40 6.05 -0.23
N ILE A 65 8.78 5.23 0.61
CA ILE A 65 8.61 3.79 0.36
C ILE A 65 7.86 3.57 -0.97
N LEU A 66 6.75 4.27 -1.20
CA LEU A 66 6.00 4.18 -2.45
C LEU A 66 6.78 4.69 -3.66
N LYS A 67 7.67 5.68 -3.46
CA LYS A 67 8.54 6.17 -4.53
C LYS A 67 9.58 5.11 -4.93
N ILE A 68 10.24 4.49 -3.97
CA ILE A 68 11.21 3.41 -4.24
C ILE A 68 10.49 2.19 -4.82
N ALA A 69 9.33 1.83 -4.27
CA ALA A 69 8.53 0.73 -4.81
C ALA A 69 8.13 0.95 -6.29
N ARG A 70 7.92 2.20 -6.71
CA ARG A 70 7.67 2.55 -8.12
C ARG A 70 8.87 2.27 -9.01
N GLU A 71 10.10 2.41 -8.50
CA GLU A 71 11.32 2.12 -9.24
C GLU A 71 11.45 0.61 -9.50
N HIS A 72 11.02 -0.25 -8.57
CA HIS A 72 11.06 -1.72 -8.72
C HIS A 72 9.84 -2.31 -9.45
N LEU A 73 8.63 -1.75 -9.24
CA LEU A 73 7.37 -2.34 -9.71
C LEU A 73 6.80 -1.67 -10.97
N GLY A 74 7.29 -0.48 -11.31
CA GLY A 74 6.70 0.37 -12.34
C GLY A 74 5.50 1.18 -11.85
N ASN A 75 5.06 2.13 -12.68
CA ASN A 75 3.98 3.08 -12.32
C ASN A 75 2.62 2.41 -12.11
N ASP A 76 2.32 1.38 -12.90
CA ASP A 76 0.98 0.77 -12.94
C ASP A 76 0.63 0.03 -11.65
N LYS A 77 1.64 -0.48 -10.94
CA LYS A 77 1.48 -1.22 -9.70
C LYS A 77 1.47 -0.32 -8.45
N VAL A 78 1.80 0.96 -8.58
CA VAL A 78 1.81 1.92 -7.45
C VAL A 78 0.61 2.84 -7.54
N VAL A 79 -0.46 2.47 -6.84
CA VAL A 79 -1.78 3.09 -7.02
C VAL A 79 -2.15 4.06 -5.90
N LYS A 80 -2.98 5.05 -6.25
CA LYS A 80 -3.70 5.87 -5.28
C LYS A 80 -4.97 5.14 -4.87
N LEU A 81 -5.09 4.82 -3.59
CA LEU A 81 -6.29 4.18 -3.07
C LEU A 81 -7.46 5.17 -3.03
N PRO A 82 -8.70 4.69 -3.28
CA PRO A 82 -9.89 5.53 -3.20
C PRO A 82 -10.13 5.96 -1.76
N THR A 83 -10.48 7.23 -1.58
CA THR A 83 -10.85 7.73 -0.26
C THR A 83 -12.20 7.16 0.18
N LEU A 84 -12.46 7.09 1.49
CA LEU A 84 -13.71 6.56 2.04
C LEU A 84 -14.96 7.22 1.42
N LEU A 85 -14.90 8.54 1.18
CA LEU A 85 -15.98 9.29 0.53
C LEU A 85 -16.18 8.89 -0.94
N GLN A 86 -15.10 8.59 -1.68
CA GLN A 86 -15.20 8.10 -3.05
C GLN A 86 -15.85 6.71 -3.09
N THR A 87 -15.47 5.82 -2.18
CA THR A 87 -16.05 4.47 -2.07
C THR A 87 -17.53 4.54 -1.71
N ILE A 88 -17.92 5.40 -0.77
CA ILE A 88 -19.33 5.61 -0.38
C ILE A 88 -20.13 6.18 -1.56
N GLY A 89 -19.64 7.24 -2.21
CA GLY A 89 -20.29 7.84 -3.37
C GLY A 89 -20.44 6.86 -4.54
N ALA A 90 -19.42 6.06 -4.82
CA ALA A 90 -19.47 5.02 -5.86
C ALA A 90 -20.53 3.95 -5.56
N ARG A 91 -20.66 3.54 -4.28
CA ARG A 91 -21.70 2.59 -3.84
C ARG A 91 -23.11 3.17 -4.00
N PHE A 92 -23.32 4.42 -3.61
CA PHE A 92 -24.62 5.09 -3.81
C PHE A 92 -24.97 5.21 -5.31
N LYS A 93 -24.03 5.64 -6.15
CA LYS A 93 -24.23 5.73 -7.60
C LYS A 93 -24.58 4.36 -8.22
N GLY A 94 -23.92 3.29 -7.78
CA GLY A 94 -24.24 1.91 -8.21
C GLY A 94 -25.63 1.43 -7.80
N LEU A 95 -26.15 1.88 -6.64
CA LEU A 95 -27.52 1.59 -6.22
C LEU A 95 -28.57 2.28 -7.11
N PHE A 96 -28.34 3.55 -7.49
CA PHE A 96 -29.27 4.30 -8.34
C PHE A 96 -29.23 3.83 -9.80
N ALA A 97 -28.07 3.42 -10.31
CA ALA A 97 -27.93 2.88 -11.67
C ALA A 97 -28.62 1.52 -11.88
N LYS A 98 -28.86 0.75 -10.81
CA LYS A 98 -29.52 -0.56 -10.88
C LYS A 98 -31.06 -0.48 -10.77
N LYS A 99 -31.61 0.72 -10.56
CA LYS A 99 -33.05 0.95 -10.34
C LYS A 99 -33.76 1.62 -11.52
N SER A 100 -33.10 1.69 -12.69
CA SER A 100 -33.68 2.20 -13.94
C SER A 100 -33.67 1.13 -15.02
#